data_AF-A0A1B6FCD6-F1
#
_entry.id   AF-A0A1B6FCD6-F1
#
_cell.length_a   1.000
_cell.length_b   1.000
_cell.length_c   1.000
_cell.angle_alpha   90.00
_cell.angle_beta   90.00
_cell.angle_gamma   90.00
#
_symmetry.space_group_name_H-M   'P 1'
#
loop_
_entity.id
_entity.type
_entity.pdbx_description
1 polymer ?
#
loop_
_entity_poly.entity_id
_entity_poly.type
_entity_poly.pdbx_seq_one_letter_code
_entity_poly.pdbx_strand_id
1 'polypeptide(L)'
;LKETLDSTQTPYFHKVLKDLDDERFALMQTTILEVINDDARTKKGYSASQLQRCFAIKTGINGLLDMARSSYSDLVSTTHEKIQEMALEFNLPLRASCTLTKGLHIQLRVLRNSGFSVKDLPAVFIQVSRTKNLITCTTEELVVLNHRMRQMLLEIQILSNVVLHQLLQKLRAQIGCLYRLCEDIAELDLLVALAQVSSADRFIP
;
A
#
# COMPACT_ATOMS: atom_id res chain seq x y z
N LEU A 1 -9.63 -15.07 23.90
CA LEU A 1 -11.07 -15.42 23.84
C LEU A 1 -11.30 -16.92 24.06
N LYS A 2 -10.67 -17.81 23.29
CA LYS A 2 -10.77 -19.27 23.52
C LYS A 2 -10.35 -19.66 24.95
N GLU A 3 -9.13 -19.30 25.34
CA GLU A 3 -8.60 -19.57 26.70
C GLU A 3 -9.46 -19.00 27.84
N THR A 4 -10.08 -17.83 27.62
CA THR A 4 -10.90 -17.16 28.63
C THR A 4 -12.28 -17.78 28.81
N LEU A 5 -12.82 -18.44 27.77
CA LEU A 5 -14.14 -19.08 27.82
C LEU A 5 -14.06 -20.57 28.18
N ASP A 6 -12.88 -21.18 28.07
CA ASP A 6 -12.64 -22.62 28.28
C ASP A 6 -12.99 -23.12 29.70
N SER A 7 -12.88 -22.25 30.71
CA SER A 7 -13.20 -22.58 32.11
C SER A 7 -14.68 -22.42 32.46
N THR A 8 -15.51 -21.96 31.52
CA THR A 8 -16.92 -21.64 31.79
C THR A 8 -17.83 -22.86 31.59
N GLN A 9 -18.85 -23.01 32.45
CA GLN A 9 -19.76 -24.18 32.40
C GLN A 9 -21.07 -23.92 31.62
N THR A 10 -21.31 -22.68 31.17
CA THR A 10 -22.59 -22.33 30.54
C THR A 10 -22.66 -22.85 29.10
N PRO A 11 -23.80 -23.43 28.67
CA PRO A 11 -23.97 -23.96 27.31
C PRO A 11 -23.76 -22.91 26.22
N TYR A 12 -24.09 -21.64 26.50
CA TYR A 12 -23.88 -20.52 25.59
C TYR A 12 -22.40 -20.30 25.25
N PHE A 13 -21.51 -20.23 26.26
CA PHE A 13 -20.08 -20.01 26.00
C PHE A 13 -19.42 -21.20 25.30
N HIS A 14 -19.91 -22.43 25.54
CA HIS A 14 -19.48 -23.61 24.78
C HIS A 14 -19.90 -23.54 23.30
N LYS A 15 -21.09 -23.00 22.99
CA LYS A 15 -21.51 -22.76 21.60
C LYS A 15 -20.56 -21.75 20.94
N VAL A 16 -20.28 -20.62 21.60
CA VAL A 16 -19.36 -19.61 21.07
C VAL A 16 -17.94 -20.19 20.85
N LEU A 17 -17.44 -21.01 21.78
CA LEU A 17 -16.16 -21.72 21.59
C LEU A 17 -16.16 -22.60 20.34
N LYS A 18 -17.23 -23.37 20.12
CA LYS A 18 -17.38 -24.21 18.94
C LYS A 18 -17.45 -23.39 17.65
N ASP A 19 -18.15 -22.25 17.65
CA ASP A 19 -18.21 -21.35 16.50
C ASP A 19 -16.84 -20.69 16.23
N LEU A 20 -16.03 -20.42 17.26
CA LEU A 20 -14.63 -19.96 17.13
C LEU A 20 -13.66 -21.02 16.57
N ASP A 21 -14.01 -22.31 16.63
CA ASP A 21 -13.23 -23.43 16.10
C ASP A 21 -13.56 -23.76 14.63
N ASP A 22 -14.35 -22.92 13.96
CA ASP A 22 -14.70 -23.12 12.55
C ASP A 22 -13.44 -23.09 11.64
N GLU A 23 -13.16 -24.22 10.98
CA GLU A 23 -12.01 -24.42 10.11
C GLU A 23 -11.94 -23.40 8.96
N ARG A 24 -13.07 -22.80 8.59
CA ARG A 24 -13.12 -21.78 7.53
C ARG A 24 -12.28 -20.55 7.86
N PHE A 25 -12.05 -20.22 9.13
CA PHE A 25 -11.15 -19.12 9.47
C PHE A 25 -9.71 -19.40 9.04
N ALA A 26 -9.20 -20.61 9.32
CA ALA A 26 -7.86 -21.02 8.91
C ALA A 26 -7.73 -21.11 7.39
N LEU A 27 -8.78 -21.60 6.71
CA LEU A 27 -8.85 -21.64 5.25
C LEU A 27 -8.80 -20.23 4.65
N MET A 28 -9.60 -19.29 5.16
CA MET A 28 -9.62 -17.90 4.70
C MET A 28 -8.26 -17.22 4.92
N GLN A 29 -7.66 -17.42 6.09
CA GLN A 29 -6.34 -16.90 6.40
C GLN A 29 -5.28 -17.42 5.42
N THR A 30 -5.25 -18.74 5.20
CA THR A 30 -4.32 -19.38 4.25
C THR A 30 -4.51 -18.83 2.85
N THR A 31 -5.77 -18.72 2.39
CA THR A 31 -6.10 -18.19 1.05
C THR A 31 -5.62 -16.74 0.88
N ILE A 32 -5.73 -15.90 1.92
CA ILE A 32 -5.21 -14.53 1.89
C ILE A 32 -3.68 -14.53 1.82
N LEU A 33 -3.02 -15.32 2.67
CA LEU A 33 -1.56 -15.39 2.77
C LEU A 33 -0.91 -15.99 1.53
N GLU A 34 -1.60 -16.82 0.77
CA GLU A 34 -1.10 -17.30 -0.53
C GLU A 34 -0.99 -16.17 -1.55
N VAL A 35 -1.86 -15.16 -1.50
CA VAL A 35 -1.97 -14.11 -2.53
C VAL A 35 -1.33 -12.79 -2.09
N ILE A 36 -1.54 -12.37 -0.84
CA ILE A 36 -1.13 -11.07 -0.33
C ILE A 36 0.19 -11.20 0.41
N ASN A 37 1.10 -10.25 0.16
CA ASN A 37 2.37 -10.16 0.85
C ASN A 37 2.16 -9.74 2.31
N ASP A 38 2.85 -10.40 3.24
CA ASP A 38 2.70 -10.16 4.69
C ASP A 38 3.06 -8.72 5.08
N ASP A 39 3.92 -8.10 4.28
CA ASP A 39 4.33 -6.71 4.39
C ASP A 39 3.35 -5.73 3.72
N ALA A 40 2.23 -6.17 3.14
CA ALA A 40 1.31 -5.25 2.46
C ALA A 40 0.65 -4.29 3.46
N ARG A 41 0.91 -2.99 3.33
CA ARG A 41 0.37 -1.95 4.22
C ARG A 41 0.11 -0.63 3.51
N THR A 42 -0.88 0.12 3.97
CA THR A 42 -1.13 1.47 3.46
C THR A 42 -0.01 2.41 3.91
N LYS A 43 0.64 3.10 2.96
CA LYS A 43 1.66 4.12 3.25
C LYS A 43 1.22 5.50 2.76
N LYS A 44 1.56 6.52 3.54
CA LYS A 44 1.36 7.94 3.16
C LYS A 44 2.44 8.39 2.18
N GLY A 45 2.07 9.31 1.28
CA GLY A 45 2.96 9.86 0.25
C GLY A 45 2.89 9.07 -1.06
N TYR A 46 2.98 9.78 -2.18
CA TYR A 46 2.76 9.21 -3.52
C TYR A 46 3.67 8.01 -3.81
N SER A 47 4.99 8.19 -3.72
CA SER A 47 5.95 7.12 -4.06
C SER A 47 5.79 5.88 -3.18
N ALA A 48 5.64 6.07 -1.87
CA ALA A 48 5.48 4.97 -0.93
C ALA A 48 4.15 4.23 -1.12
N SER A 49 3.06 4.95 -1.40
CA SER A 49 1.77 4.37 -1.72
C SER A 49 1.81 3.56 -3.02
N GLN A 50 2.41 4.11 -4.08
CA GLN A 50 2.56 3.40 -5.35
C GLN A 50 3.40 2.14 -5.18
N LEU A 51 4.49 2.19 -4.41
CA LEU A 51 5.31 1.02 -4.13
C LEU A 51 4.51 -0.08 -3.40
N GLN A 52 3.74 0.28 -2.38
CA GLN A 52 2.88 -0.68 -1.68
C GLN A 52 1.84 -1.30 -2.61
N ARG A 53 1.20 -0.49 -3.46
CA ARG A 53 0.22 -0.98 -4.42
C ARG A 53 0.84 -1.92 -5.46
N CYS A 54 2.04 -1.60 -5.96
CA CYS A 54 2.73 -2.46 -6.93
C CYS A 54 3.05 -3.84 -6.34
N PHE A 55 3.48 -3.90 -5.08
CA PHE A 55 4.08 -5.11 -4.49
C PHE A 55 3.23 -5.77 -3.38
N ALA A 56 1.97 -5.36 -3.22
CA ALA A 56 1.07 -5.94 -2.23
C ALA A 56 0.68 -7.40 -2.51
N ILE A 57 0.61 -7.80 -3.78
CA ILE A 57 0.34 -9.19 -4.20
C ILE A 57 1.68 -9.91 -4.36
N LYS A 58 1.80 -11.15 -3.86
CA LYS A 58 3.01 -11.98 -3.98
C LYS A 58 3.39 -12.20 -5.46
N THR A 59 4.68 -12.42 -5.71
CA THR A 59 5.17 -12.80 -7.05
C THR A 59 4.74 -14.22 -7.38
N GLY A 60 4.60 -14.54 -8.67
CA GLY A 60 4.17 -15.86 -9.15
C GLY A 60 2.66 -16.07 -9.15
N ILE A 61 1.88 -15.12 -8.61
CA ILE A 61 0.40 -15.22 -8.61
C ILE A 61 -0.19 -14.91 -9.98
N ASN A 62 0.41 -13.98 -10.72
CA ASN A 62 -0.03 -13.62 -12.06
C ASN A 62 1.16 -13.19 -12.91
N GLY A 63 1.48 -13.97 -13.95
CA GLY A 63 2.67 -13.72 -14.78
C GLY A 63 2.64 -12.40 -15.56
N LEU A 64 1.45 -11.92 -15.95
CA LEU A 64 1.32 -10.60 -16.59
C LEU A 64 1.58 -9.47 -15.59
N LEU A 65 1.10 -9.62 -14.36
CA LEU A 65 1.35 -8.66 -13.28
C LEU A 65 2.84 -8.57 -12.97
N ASP A 66 3.52 -9.72 -12.93
CA ASP A 66 4.97 -9.76 -12.69
C ASP A 66 5.77 -9.15 -13.85
N MET A 67 5.33 -9.37 -15.10
CA MET A 67 5.93 -8.71 -16.27
C MET A 67 5.74 -7.18 -16.24
N ALA A 68 4.54 -6.71 -15.90
CA ALA A 68 4.25 -5.28 -15.78
C ALA A 68 5.06 -4.63 -14.64
N ARG A 69 5.24 -5.33 -13.51
CA ARG A 69 6.10 -4.90 -12.41
C ARG A 69 7.57 -4.79 -12.82
N SER A 70 8.09 -5.78 -13.56
CA SER A 70 9.45 -5.74 -14.09
C SER A 70 9.64 -4.52 -14.99
N SER A 71 8.74 -4.35 -15.96
CA SER A 71 8.78 -3.22 -16.90
C SER A 71 8.73 -1.87 -16.19
N TYR A 72 7.91 -1.75 -15.14
CA TYR A 72 7.88 -0.55 -14.30
C TYR A 72 9.21 -0.32 -13.56
N SER A 73 9.76 -1.35 -12.93
CA SER A 73 11.06 -1.27 -12.23
C SER A 73 12.19 -0.86 -13.19
N ASP A 74 12.21 -1.41 -14.39
CA ASP A 74 13.20 -1.09 -15.43
C ASP A 74 13.10 0.38 -15.87
N LEU A 75 11.88 0.89 -16.06
CA LEU A 75 11.66 2.31 -16.37
C LEU A 75 12.12 3.23 -15.23
N VAL A 76 11.90 2.83 -13.98
CA VAL A 76 12.37 3.60 -12.80
C VAL A 76 13.90 3.60 -12.73
N SER A 77 14.57 2.47 -13.00
CA SER A 77 16.04 2.38 -13.04
C SER A 77 16.61 3.24 -14.16
N THR A 78 16.10 3.06 -15.39
CA THR A 78 16.49 3.84 -16.57
C THR A 78 16.36 5.34 -16.31
N THR A 79 15.28 5.75 -15.64
CA THR A 79 15.08 7.16 -15.29
C THR A 79 16.10 7.68 -14.29
N HIS A 80 16.46 6.88 -13.28
CA HIS A 80 17.51 7.25 -12.32
C HIS A 80 18.88 7.33 -12.98
N GLU A 81 19.22 6.37 -13.82
CA GLU A 81 20.46 6.34 -14.61
C GLU A 81 20.57 7.60 -15.47
N LYS A 82 19.51 7.97 -16.20
CA LYS A 82 19.49 9.20 -17.00
C LYS A 82 19.72 10.47 -16.18
N ILE A 83 19.15 10.55 -14.99
CA ILE A 83 19.35 11.70 -14.10
C ILE A 83 20.81 11.74 -13.60
N GLN A 84 21.43 10.58 -13.34
CA GLN A 84 22.83 10.51 -12.95
C GLN A 84 23.78 10.89 -14.10
N GLU A 85 23.51 10.42 -15.32
CA GLU A 85 24.25 10.81 -16.52
C GLU A 85 24.23 12.34 -16.71
N MET A 86 23.05 12.96 -16.65
CA MET A 86 22.92 14.41 -16.75
C MET A 86 23.61 15.15 -15.58
N ALA A 87 23.63 14.56 -14.38
CA ALA A 87 24.32 15.16 -13.24
C ALA A 87 25.84 15.27 -13.50
N LEU A 88 26.41 14.22 -14.11
CA LEU A 88 27.82 14.17 -14.51
C LEU A 88 28.10 15.09 -15.70
N GLU A 89 27.29 15.01 -16.75
CA GLU A 89 27.45 15.77 -17.99
C GLU A 89 27.45 17.29 -17.74
N PHE A 90 26.49 17.78 -16.95
CA PHE A 90 26.36 19.20 -16.66
C PHE A 90 27.09 19.64 -15.39
N ASN A 91 27.76 18.71 -14.69
CA ASN A 91 28.42 18.95 -13.40
C ASN A 91 27.47 19.66 -12.38
N LEU A 92 26.23 19.20 -12.31
CA LEU A 92 25.19 19.73 -11.42
C LEU A 92 24.78 18.67 -10.40
N PRO A 93 24.53 19.04 -9.12
CA PRO A 93 24.10 18.10 -8.09
C PRO A 93 22.60 17.74 -8.22
N LEU A 94 22.24 17.12 -9.35
CA LEU A 94 20.89 16.68 -9.67
C LEU A 94 20.50 15.47 -8.81
N ARG A 95 19.25 15.44 -8.35
CA ARG A 95 18.66 14.31 -7.62
C ARG A 95 17.29 13.97 -8.19
N ALA A 96 16.98 12.68 -8.25
CA ALA A 96 15.64 12.23 -8.57
C ALA A 96 14.69 12.48 -7.39
N SER A 97 13.47 12.91 -7.68
CA SER A 97 12.39 13.04 -6.71
C SER A 97 11.06 12.71 -7.37
N CYS A 98 10.08 12.22 -6.61
CA CYS A 98 8.80 11.82 -7.17
C CYS A 98 7.64 12.44 -6.38
N THR A 99 6.70 13.05 -7.10
CA THR A 99 5.45 13.58 -6.53
C THR A 99 4.26 13.20 -7.42
N LEU A 100 3.05 13.26 -6.85
CA LEU A 100 1.83 12.96 -7.58
C LEU A 100 1.66 13.87 -8.82
N THR A 101 1.96 15.17 -8.68
CA THR A 101 1.75 16.15 -9.74
C THR A 101 2.81 16.09 -10.83
N LYS A 102 4.09 15.96 -10.45
CA LYS A 102 5.23 16.03 -11.38
C LYS A 102 5.74 14.66 -11.84
N GLY A 103 5.29 13.56 -11.22
CA GLY A 103 5.94 12.27 -11.42
C GLY A 103 7.39 12.29 -10.95
N LEU A 104 8.22 11.40 -11.51
CA LEU A 104 9.66 11.36 -11.26
C LEU A 104 10.33 12.52 -12.00
N HIS A 105 10.91 13.46 -11.27
CA HIS A 105 11.45 14.71 -11.78
C HIS A 105 12.80 15.01 -11.12
N ILE A 106 13.50 16.00 -11.69
CA ILE A 106 14.81 16.42 -11.22
C ILE A 106 14.64 17.47 -10.14
N GLN A 107 15.44 17.34 -9.09
CA GLN A 107 15.61 18.33 -8.03
C GLN A 107 17.07 18.72 -7.87
N LEU A 108 17.31 20.02 -7.79
CA LEU A 108 18.61 20.63 -7.58
C LEU A 108 18.52 21.54 -6.34
N ARG A 109 19.37 21.31 -5.34
CA ARG A 109 19.49 22.19 -4.18
C ARG A 109 20.58 23.23 -4.44
N VAL A 110 20.19 24.50 -4.47
CA VAL A 110 21.08 25.63 -4.68
C VAL A 110 21.57 26.16 -3.34
N LEU A 111 22.89 26.32 -3.19
CA LEU A 111 23.49 26.89 -1.98
C LEU A 111 23.09 28.36 -1.82
N ARG A 112 22.77 28.78 -0.59
CA ARG A 112 22.53 30.20 -0.26
C ARG A 112 23.82 30.95 -0.56
N ASN A 113 23.75 31.96 -1.43
CA ASN A 113 24.88 32.81 -1.89
C ASN A 113 25.71 32.28 -3.07
N SER A 114 25.31 31.21 -3.75
CA SER A 114 26.03 30.72 -4.94
C SER A 114 25.87 31.58 -6.20
N GLY A 115 24.96 32.57 -6.21
CA GLY A 115 24.61 33.33 -7.42
C GLY A 115 23.84 32.54 -8.48
N PHE A 116 23.76 31.21 -8.35
CA PHE A 116 23.13 30.32 -9.32
C PHE A 116 21.62 30.58 -9.45
N SER A 117 21.19 30.78 -10.68
CA SER A 117 19.84 31.12 -11.12
C SER A 117 19.30 30.10 -12.10
N VAL A 118 17.99 30.18 -12.37
CA VAL A 118 17.33 29.33 -13.37
C VAL A 118 17.91 29.53 -14.77
N LYS A 119 18.45 30.72 -15.05
CA LYS A 119 19.09 31.05 -16.34
C LYS A 119 20.40 30.31 -16.58
N ASP A 120 21.02 29.80 -15.51
CA ASP A 120 22.28 29.05 -15.59
C ASP A 120 22.04 27.55 -15.86
N LEU A 121 20.78 27.11 -15.86
CA LEU A 121 20.46 25.74 -16.27
C LEU A 121 20.59 25.57 -17.80
N PRO A 122 21.20 24.47 -18.25
CA PRO A 122 21.17 24.06 -19.65
C PRO A 122 19.76 24.02 -20.25
N ALA A 123 19.64 24.36 -21.53
CA ALA A 123 18.35 24.45 -22.23
C ALA A 123 17.57 23.12 -22.33
N VAL A 124 18.23 21.98 -22.10
CA VAL A 124 17.58 20.66 -22.03
C VAL A 124 16.58 20.56 -20.87
N PHE A 125 16.79 21.36 -19.81
CA PHE A 125 15.90 21.40 -18.66
C PHE A 125 14.68 22.28 -18.94
N ILE A 126 13.52 21.65 -18.96
CA ILE A 126 12.23 22.28 -19.19
C ILE A 126 11.37 22.26 -17.91
N GLN A 127 10.26 23.00 -17.94
CA GLN A 127 9.31 23.13 -16.82
C GLN A 127 10.01 23.49 -15.49
N VAL A 128 11.01 24.36 -15.57
CA VAL A 128 11.83 24.74 -14.43
C VAL A 128 11.02 25.60 -13.45
N SER A 129 10.98 25.21 -12.19
CA SER A 129 10.37 25.98 -11.11
C SER A 129 11.31 26.10 -9.92
N ARG A 130 11.46 27.31 -9.38
CA ARG A 130 12.29 27.57 -8.19
C ARG A 130 11.40 27.88 -6.98
N THR A 131 11.69 27.23 -5.86
CA THR A 131 11.08 27.51 -4.57
C THR A 131 12.18 27.63 -3.52
N LYS A 132 12.46 28.86 -3.08
CA LYS A 132 13.58 29.19 -2.19
C LYS A 132 14.93 28.68 -2.76
N ASN A 133 15.45 27.60 -2.19
CA ASN A 133 16.76 27.02 -2.49
C ASN A 133 16.63 25.72 -3.30
N LEU A 134 15.42 25.36 -3.72
CA LEU A 134 15.14 24.15 -4.47
C LEU A 134 14.69 24.55 -5.88
N ILE A 135 15.41 24.07 -6.88
CA ILE A 135 14.98 24.11 -8.27
C ILE A 135 14.47 22.72 -8.62
N THR A 136 13.34 22.65 -9.30
CA THR A 136 12.82 21.41 -9.88
C THR A 136 12.65 21.60 -11.37
N CYS A 137 13.00 20.59 -12.17
CA CYS A 137 12.86 20.60 -13.61
C CYS A 137 12.62 19.19 -14.14
N THR A 138 12.39 19.07 -15.44
CA THR A 138 12.35 17.81 -16.17
C THR A 138 13.05 17.99 -17.52
N THR A 139 13.14 16.93 -18.31
CA THR A 139 13.53 16.98 -19.73
C THR A 139 12.43 16.33 -20.57
N GLU A 140 12.48 16.49 -21.89
CA GLU A 140 11.52 15.83 -22.79
C GLU A 140 11.56 14.30 -22.65
N GLU A 141 12.77 13.73 -22.55
CA GLU A 141 12.98 12.30 -22.34
C GLU A 141 12.35 11.81 -21.02
N LEU A 142 12.53 12.56 -19.93
CA LEU A 142 11.90 12.27 -18.65
C LEU A 142 10.36 12.37 -18.71
N VAL A 143 9.81 13.27 -19.53
CA VAL A 143 8.35 13.36 -19.74
C VAL A 143 7.84 12.09 -20.42
N VAL A 144 8.55 11.58 -21.44
CA VAL A 144 8.19 10.32 -22.12
C VAL A 144 8.31 9.12 -21.17
N LEU A 145 9.38 9.02 -20.39
CA LEU A 145 9.57 7.95 -19.41
C LEU A 145 8.48 7.98 -18.32
N ASN A 146 8.12 9.16 -17.82
CA ASN A 146 7.00 9.31 -16.88
C ASN A 146 5.67 8.89 -17.49
N HIS A 147 5.42 9.22 -18.75
CA HIS A 147 4.21 8.77 -19.43
C HIS A 147 4.15 7.23 -19.46
N ARG A 148 5.23 6.57 -19.86
CA ARG A 148 5.34 5.10 -19.87
C ARG A 148 5.17 4.49 -18.46
N MET A 149 5.82 5.05 -17.45
CA MET A 149 5.68 4.62 -16.06
C MET A 149 4.22 4.71 -15.58
N ARG A 150 3.49 5.78 -15.95
CA ARG A 150 2.07 5.91 -15.61
C ARG A 150 1.23 4.83 -16.28
N GLN A 151 1.51 4.48 -17.54
CA GLN A 151 0.81 3.38 -18.22
C GLN A 151 1.06 2.03 -17.51
N MET A 152 2.31 1.73 -17.16
CA MET A 152 2.65 0.51 -16.42
C MET A 152 1.97 0.45 -15.05
N LEU A 153 1.90 1.58 -14.33
CA LEU A 153 1.17 1.64 -13.06
C LEU A 153 -0.34 1.38 -13.22
N LEU A 154 -0.95 1.84 -14.32
CA LEU A 154 -2.36 1.54 -14.62
C LEU A 154 -2.55 0.05 -14.92
N GLU A 155 -1.66 -0.55 -15.70
CA GLU A 155 -1.71 -1.97 -16.01
C GLU A 155 -1.54 -2.83 -14.74
N ILE A 156 -0.56 -2.51 -13.90
CA ILE A 156 -0.36 -3.15 -12.58
C ILE A 156 -1.65 -3.03 -11.75
N GLN A 157 -2.30 -1.86 -11.73
CA GLN A 157 -3.54 -1.67 -10.98
C GLN A 157 -4.68 -2.55 -11.53
N ILE A 158 -4.85 -2.62 -12.84
CA ILE A 158 -5.89 -3.44 -13.48
C ILE A 158 -5.66 -4.91 -13.17
N LEU A 159 -4.44 -5.42 -13.39
CA LEU A 159 -4.08 -6.81 -13.14
C LEU A 159 -4.17 -7.17 -11.66
N SER A 160 -3.76 -6.26 -10.77
CA SER A 160 -3.92 -6.43 -9.32
C SER A 160 -5.40 -6.56 -8.95
N ASN A 161 -6.27 -5.73 -9.52
CA ASN A 161 -7.70 -5.81 -9.26
C ASN A 161 -8.32 -7.13 -9.73
N VAL A 162 -7.86 -7.70 -10.84
CA VAL A 162 -8.31 -9.02 -11.31
C VAL A 162 -7.97 -10.09 -10.26
N VAL A 163 -6.73 -10.13 -9.80
CA VAL A 163 -6.27 -11.08 -8.77
C VAL A 163 -7.04 -10.88 -7.46
N LEU A 164 -7.19 -9.63 -7.00
CA LEU A 164 -7.92 -9.32 -5.77
C LEU A 164 -9.40 -9.68 -5.87
N HIS A 165 -10.03 -9.50 -7.04
CA HIS A 165 -11.42 -9.89 -7.24
C HIS A 165 -11.60 -11.41 -7.13
N GLN A 166 -10.70 -12.18 -7.71
CA GLN A 166 -10.71 -13.65 -7.59
C GLN A 166 -10.51 -14.10 -6.13
N LEU A 167 -9.58 -13.46 -5.40
CA LEU A 167 -9.41 -13.70 -3.97
C LEU A 167 -10.70 -13.40 -3.19
N LEU A 168 -11.32 -12.24 -3.43
CA LEU A 168 -12.56 -11.85 -2.77
C LEU A 168 -13.71 -12.81 -3.06
N GLN A 169 -13.82 -13.35 -4.28
CA GLN A 169 -14.83 -14.35 -4.62
C GLN A 169 -14.64 -15.63 -3.79
N LYS A 170 -13.40 -16.13 -3.65
CA LYS A 170 -13.09 -17.29 -2.81
C LYS A 170 -13.44 -17.05 -1.33
N LEU A 171 -13.11 -15.88 -0.81
CA LEU A 171 -13.40 -15.50 0.58
C LEU A 171 -14.91 -15.34 0.82
N ARG A 172 -15.65 -14.76 -0.13
CA ARG A 172 -17.11 -14.59 -0.03
C ARG A 172 -17.85 -15.91 0.07
N ALA A 173 -17.34 -16.98 -0.55
CA ALA A 173 -17.94 -18.31 -0.43
C ALA A 173 -17.95 -18.82 1.03
N GLN A 174 -17.05 -18.31 1.87
CA GLN A 174 -16.89 -18.73 3.27
C GLN A 174 -17.39 -17.68 4.29
N ILE A 175 -17.89 -16.52 3.83
CA ILE A 175 -18.21 -15.35 4.68
C ILE A 175 -19.18 -15.63 5.84
N GLY A 176 -19.98 -16.69 5.74
CA GLY A 176 -20.96 -17.07 6.76
C GLY A 176 -20.35 -17.34 8.15
N CYS A 177 -19.11 -17.81 8.26
CA CYS A 177 -18.44 -17.95 9.57
C CYS A 177 -18.16 -16.59 10.21
N LEU A 178 -17.84 -15.57 9.41
CA LEU A 178 -17.54 -14.22 9.92
C LEU A 178 -18.80 -13.51 10.43
N TYR A 179 -19.96 -13.72 9.79
CA TYR A 179 -21.22 -13.21 10.32
C TYR A 179 -21.57 -13.82 11.67
N ARG A 180 -21.44 -15.15 11.80
CA ARG A 180 -21.64 -15.85 13.08
C ARG A 180 -20.67 -15.36 14.16
N LEU A 181 -19.39 -15.22 13.81
CA LEU A 181 -18.39 -14.66 14.72
C LEU A 181 -18.77 -13.26 15.22
N CYS A 182 -19.26 -12.40 14.33
CA CYS A 182 -19.72 -11.06 14.72
C CYS A 182 -20.94 -11.11 15.64
N GLU A 183 -21.90 -12.01 15.40
CA GLU A 183 -23.05 -12.23 16.28
C GLU A 183 -22.61 -12.68 17.67
N ASP A 184 -21.74 -13.70 17.75
CA ASP A 184 -21.23 -14.22 19.02
C ASP A 184 -20.43 -13.16 19.80
N ILE A 185 -19.59 -12.38 19.11
CA ILE A 185 -18.83 -11.29 19.74
C ILE A 185 -19.77 -10.18 20.23
N ALA A 186 -20.77 -9.79 19.45
CA ALA A 186 -21.70 -8.74 19.83
C ALA A 186 -22.55 -9.14 21.05
N GLU A 187 -23.02 -10.38 21.08
CA GLU A 187 -23.77 -10.91 22.22
C GLU A 187 -22.88 -11.05 23.46
N LEU A 188 -21.63 -11.50 23.30
CA LEU A 188 -20.64 -11.48 24.39
C LEU A 188 -20.39 -10.07 24.93
N ASP A 189 -20.22 -9.08 24.05
CA ASP A 189 -19.98 -7.68 24.44
C ASP A 189 -21.17 -7.12 25.23
N LEU A 190 -22.40 -7.42 24.79
CA LEU A 190 -23.62 -7.07 25.51
C LEU A 190 -23.68 -7.71 26.90
N LEU A 191 -23.40 -9.02 27.02
CA LEU A 191 -23.41 -9.72 28.30
C LEU A 191 -22.35 -9.16 29.25
N VAL A 192 -21.14 -8.87 28.75
CA VAL A 192 -20.07 -8.27 29.54
C VAL A 192 -20.46 -6.87 30.01
N ALA A 193 -21.02 -6.04 29.12
CA ALA A 193 -21.49 -4.70 29.48
C ALA A 193 -22.58 -4.75 30.56
N LEU A 194 -23.57 -5.65 30.42
CA LEU A 194 -24.62 -5.84 31.42
C LEU A 194 -24.05 -6.32 32.76
N ALA A 195 -23.17 -7.31 32.75
CA ALA A 195 -22.53 -7.81 33.96
C ALA A 195 -21.72 -6.72 34.67
N GLN A 196 -20.98 -5.90 33.92
CA GLN A 196 -20.24 -4.75 34.46
C GLN A 196 -21.20 -3.74 35.12
N VAL A 197 -22.29 -3.37 34.44
CA VAL A 197 -23.29 -2.45 34.98
C VAL A 197 -23.99 -3.04 36.21
N SER A 198 -24.32 -4.34 36.20
CA SER A 198 -24.94 -5.03 37.33
C SER A 198 -24.00 -5.19 38.53
N SER A 199 -22.69 -5.31 38.28
CA SER A 199 -21.67 -5.37 39.33
C SER A 199 -21.29 -4.01 39.91
N ALA A 200 -21.63 -2.92 39.22
CA ALA A 200 -21.49 -1.57 39.75
C ALA A 200 -22.63 -1.30 40.75
N ASP A 201 -22.33 -0.67 41.88
CA ASP A 201 -23.15 -0.44 43.10
C ASP A 201 -24.56 0.19 42.92
N ARG A 202 -25.10 0.32 41.71
CA ARG A 202 -26.39 0.95 41.40
C ARG A 202 -27.42 0.03 40.74
N PHE A 203 -27.14 -1.25 40.57
CA PHE A 203 -28.12 -2.20 40.01
C PHE A 203 -28.89 -2.89 41.15
N ILE A 204 -30.18 -2.58 41.26
CA ILE A 204 -31.13 -3.26 42.14
C ILE A 204 -31.99 -4.16 41.24
N PRO A 205 -32.20 -5.45 41.59
CA PRO A 205 -32.91 -6.43 40.76
C PRO A 205 -34.36 -6.05 40.46
#